data_AF-A0A8B8KS72-F1
#
_entry.id   AF-A0A8B8KS72-F1
#
_cell.length_a   1.000
_cell.length_b   1.000
_cell.length_c   1.000
_cell.angle_alpha   90.00
_cell.angle_beta   90.00
_cell.angle_gamma   90.00
#
_symmetry.space_group_name_H-M   'P 1'
#
loop_
_entity.id
_entity.type
_entity.pdbx_description
1 polymer ?
#
loop_
_entity_poly.entity_id
_entity_poly.type
_entity_poly.pdbx_seq_one_letter_code
_entity_poly.pdbx_strand_id
1 'polypeptide(L)'
;MYVPVATSATPRGGVPTDSGDSVVTLDQVPRWNDTDQSLGFETPFSGSYFPDPLASPSGADGGDGSESVSRFPVDHEVNSKVYLWRGNPWNLEVDAVINSTNESMDEAHSSPGLHAAAGPGLAEECAVLGGCRTGMAKVTSGYDLPARRIIHTVGPKYAVKYHTAAENALSHCYRSCLELLVENGLQSIAMGCIYTEAKNYPREPAAHVAIRTVRRFLEKQKDNITAVVFCTVSTTDTEIYKRLLPLYFPRDKHEEQVALSKLPADVGDENGETIIDERKIRIKPLPKKSVSRPPELLVDPLVSDVGMAHRNSSYLDSFLDPAFMSMIKDPDQRRLEQWEKTAEAQRGWNCAKLLGYGDLGGPPLSAAEEYSLHSRYLSKANSLNLSEIAEMKIVYRGGVDSEGHPVMVVVGAHFLLRCLDLERFVLHVVKEFEPIIQKPFTIVYFHSAASLQMLL
;
A
#
# COMPACT_ATOMS: atom_id res chain seq x y z
N MET A 1 38.83 -52.60 39.78
CA MET A 1 37.56 -52.97 40.44
C MET A 1 36.85 -51.69 40.84
N TYR A 2 35.53 -51.68 40.64
CA TYR A 2 34.54 -50.64 40.91
C TYR A 2 34.33 -49.52 39.86
N VAL A 3 33.14 -49.61 39.28
CA VAL A 3 32.32 -48.77 38.39
C VAL A 3 30.91 -48.82 39.02
N PRO A 4 29.91 -47.94 38.76
CA PRO A 4 29.83 -46.47 38.62
C PRO A 4 28.68 -45.87 39.49
N VAL A 5 28.37 -44.57 39.37
CA VAL A 5 26.98 -44.05 39.22
C VAL A 5 27.00 -42.78 38.35
N ALA A 6 26.08 -42.74 37.37
CA ALA A 6 25.83 -41.67 36.41
C ALA A 6 24.91 -40.58 36.99
N THR A 7 25.06 -39.33 36.51
CA THR A 7 24.01 -38.31 36.61
C THR A 7 23.56 -37.91 35.21
N SER A 8 22.25 -37.98 35.03
CA SER A 8 21.50 -37.93 33.77
C SER A 8 21.45 -36.53 33.17
N ALA A 9 21.86 -36.41 31.91
CA ALA A 9 21.40 -35.35 31.02
C ALA A 9 19.91 -35.60 30.70
N THR A 10 19.06 -34.65 31.05
CA THR A 10 17.67 -34.62 30.58
C THR A 10 17.64 -34.32 29.08
N PRO A 11 17.01 -35.17 28.25
CA PRO A 11 16.85 -34.89 26.84
C PRO A 11 15.76 -33.82 26.66
N ARG A 12 16.12 -32.72 25.99
CA ARG A 12 15.12 -31.85 25.33
C ARG A 12 14.55 -32.64 24.16
N GLY A 13 13.45 -33.33 24.41
CA GLY A 13 12.71 -34.10 23.40
C GLY A 13 11.28 -34.23 23.85
N GLY A 14 10.40 -33.37 23.31
CA GLY A 14 8.96 -33.56 23.40
C GLY A 14 8.57 -34.89 22.73
N VAL A 15 7.49 -35.48 23.22
CA VAL A 15 6.92 -36.73 22.70
C VAL A 15 6.50 -36.52 21.23
N PRO A 16 6.75 -37.48 20.32
CA PRO A 16 6.39 -37.32 18.92
C PRO A 16 4.86 -37.31 18.77
N THR A 17 4.31 -36.21 18.28
CA THR A 17 2.98 -36.17 17.67
C THR A 17 3.10 -36.67 16.23
N ASP A 18 2.10 -37.42 15.78
CA ASP A 18 2.07 -38.26 14.57
C ASP A 18 2.04 -37.48 13.21
N SER A 19 2.62 -36.28 13.18
CA SER A 19 2.91 -35.48 11.99
C SER A 19 4.31 -34.88 12.15
N GLY A 20 5.32 -35.59 11.65
CA GLY A 20 6.72 -35.22 11.82
C GLY A 20 7.10 -33.92 11.10
N ASP A 21 7.37 -32.87 11.88
CA ASP A 21 8.09 -31.68 11.42
C ASP A 21 9.52 -31.74 11.97
N SER A 22 10.43 -32.29 11.18
CA SER A 22 11.87 -32.30 11.47
C SER A 22 12.48 -30.92 11.23
N VAL A 23 13.34 -30.47 12.13
CA VAL A 23 14.19 -29.29 11.93
C VAL A 23 15.03 -29.47 10.66
N VAL A 24 15.04 -28.46 9.80
CA VAL A 24 15.78 -28.46 8.52
C VAL A 24 16.90 -27.44 8.60
N THR A 25 18.13 -27.89 8.37
CA THR A 25 19.31 -27.03 8.34
C THR A 25 19.54 -26.46 6.94
N LEU A 26 20.20 -25.30 6.82
CA LEU A 26 20.42 -24.63 5.53
C LEU A 26 21.21 -25.47 4.51
N ASP A 27 22.04 -26.42 4.95
CA ASP A 27 22.78 -27.35 4.08
C ASP A 27 21.88 -28.40 3.41
N GLN A 28 20.70 -28.66 3.97
CA GLN A 28 19.70 -29.56 3.37
C GLN A 28 18.85 -28.86 2.30
N VAL A 29 18.94 -27.54 2.19
CA VAL A 29 18.17 -26.73 1.26
C VAL A 29 19.00 -26.45 0.00
N PRO A 30 18.47 -26.75 -1.21
CA PRO A 30 19.20 -26.48 -2.44
C PRO A 30 19.42 -24.98 -2.65
N ARG A 31 20.67 -24.60 -2.92
CA ARG A 31 21.01 -23.23 -3.35
C ARG A 31 20.48 -22.99 -4.75
N TRP A 32 20.18 -21.72 -5.03
CA TRP A 32 19.73 -21.31 -6.36
C TRP A 32 20.74 -21.66 -7.47
N ASN A 33 22.04 -21.49 -7.21
CA ASN A 33 23.10 -21.84 -8.16
C ASN A 33 23.24 -23.35 -8.42
N ASP A 34 22.94 -24.19 -7.42
CA ASP A 34 23.15 -25.65 -7.50
C ASP A 34 21.96 -26.37 -8.15
N THR A 35 20.90 -25.63 -8.43
CA THR A 35 19.66 -26.20 -8.94
C THR A 35 19.77 -26.43 -10.45
N ASP A 36 20.13 -27.64 -10.89
CA ASP A 36 20.03 -28.09 -12.29
C ASP A 36 18.55 -28.14 -12.74
N GLN A 37 17.99 -26.96 -13.00
CA GLN A 37 16.67 -26.79 -13.58
C GLN A 37 16.82 -25.94 -14.84
N SER A 38 17.31 -26.58 -15.92
CA SER A 38 17.09 -26.09 -17.27
C SER A 38 15.59 -26.25 -17.56
N LEU A 39 14.79 -25.22 -17.26
CA LEU A 39 13.40 -25.20 -17.67
C LEU A 39 13.36 -25.14 -19.20
N GLY A 40 12.96 -26.24 -19.84
CA GLY A 40 12.56 -26.25 -21.23
C GLY A 40 11.39 -25.26 -21.40
N PHE A 41 11.67 -24.12 -22.04
CA PHE A 41 10.68 -23.09 -22.33
C PHE A 41 9.75 -23.54 -23.47
N GLU A 42 8.87 -24.51 -23.21
CA GLU A 42 7.79 -24.87 -24.11
C GLU A 42 6.44 -24.82 -23.39
N THR A 43 5.95 -23.61 -23.13
CA THR A 43 4.50 -23.37 -22.99
C THR A 43 4.20 -21.94 -23.43
N PRO A 44 3.23 -21.72 -24.34
CA PRO A 44 2.85 -20.37 -24.74
C PRO A 44 2.18 -19.63 -23.58
N PHE A 45 2.61 -18.40 -23.34
CA PHE A 45 1.93 -17.46 -22.46
C PHE A 45 0.48 -17.28 -22.95
N SER A 46 -0.51 -17.68 -22.16
CA SER A 46 -1.88 -17.25 -22.38
C SER A 46 -2.01 -15.81 -21.87
N GLY A 47 -1.87 -14.85 -22.78
CA GLY A 47 -1.94 -13.43 -22.50
C GLY A 47 -3.30 -13.02 -21.97
N SER A 48 -3.32 -12.57 -20.72
CA SER A 48 -4.30 -11.59 -20.23
C SER A 48 -3.56 -10.44 -19.56
N TYR A 49 -2.64 -9.85 -20.32
CA TYR A 49 -2.19 -8.49 -20.05
C TYR A 49 -3.36 -7.57 -20.37
N PHE A 50 -3.92 -6.91 -19.36
CA PHE A 50 -4.79 -5.76 -19.57
C PHE A 50 -3.94 -4.69 -20.26
N PRO A 51 -4.21 -4.32 -21.52
CA PRO A 51 -3.55 -3.18 -22.13
C PRO A 51 -4.10 -1.93 -21.46
N ASP A 52 -3.19 -1.06 -21.02
CA ASP A 52 -3.53 0.30 -20.61
C ASP A 52 -4.11 1.07 -21.82
N PRO A 53 -5.36 1.55 -21.78
CA PRO A 53 -5.98 2.27 -22.88
C PRO A 53 -5.34 3.65 -23.18
N LEU A 54 -4.34 4.08 -22.40
CA LEU A 54 -3.71 5.41 -22.54
C LEU A 54 -2.23 5.38 -22.93
N ALA A 55 -1.63 4.19 -23.10
CA ALA A 55 -0.27 4.08 -23.63
C ALA A 55 -0.27 4.32 -25.15
N SER A 56 -0.04 5.58 -25.55
CA SER A 56 0.20 5.91 -26.96
C SER A 56 1.52 5.28 -27.42
N PRO A 57 1.59 4.67 -28.62
CA PRO A 57 2.84 4.14 -29.14
C PRO A 57 3.73 5.32 -29.54
N SER A 58 4.70 5.67 -28.70
CA SER A 58 5.77 6.58 -29.09
C SER A 58 6.56 5.93 -30.23
N GLY A 59 6.55 6.60 -31.39
CA GLY A 59 7.05 6.11 -32.65
C GLY A 59 8.48 5.61 -32.61
N ALA A 60 8.71 4.57 -33.42
CA ALA A 60 10.03 4.14 -33.83
C ALA A 60 10.76 5.30 -34.52
N ASP A 61 11.89 5.69 -33.97
CA ASP A 61 12.93 6.38 -34.73
C ASP A 61 14.24 5.63 -34.48
N GLY A 62 14.91 5.30 -35.58
CA GLY A 62 16.04 4.39 -35.62
C GLY A 62 17.36 5.05 -35.21
N GLY A 63 18.25 4.21 -34.68
CA GLY A 63 19.69 4.44 -34.65
C GLY A 63 20.25 4.93 -33.32
N ASP A 64 20.69 4.00 -32.46
CA ASP A 64 22.11 3.84 -32.11
C ASP A 64 22.30 2.52 -31.34
N GLY A 65 23.44 1.86 -31.52
CA GLY A 65 23.79 0.57 -30.93
C GLY A 65 24.08 0.65 -29.44
N SER A 66 23.09 1.02 -28.63
CA SER A 66 23.12 0.85 -27.18
C SER A 66 22.90 -0.63 -26.89
N GLU A 67 23.96 -1.38 -26.61
CA GLU A 67 23.87 -2.66 -25.90
C GLU A 67 22.89 -2.48 -24.74
N SER A 68 21.75 -3.19 -24.78
CA SER A 68 20.74 -3.09 -23.74
C SER A 68 21.33 -3.66 -22.45
N VAL A 69 21.81 -2.77 -21.58
CA VAL A 69 22.40 -3.15 -20.30
C VAL A 69 21.35 -3.91 -19.49
N SER A 70 21.66 -5.15 -19.12
CA SER A 70 20.77 -5.95 -18.28
C SER A 70 20.53 -5.26 -16.94
N ARG A 71 19.26 -5.11 -16.56
CA ARG A 71 18.87 -4.49 -15.29
C ARG A 71 19.24 -5.34 -14.07
N PHE A 72 19.36 -6.65 -14.28
CA PHE A 72 19.79 -7.65 -13.31
C PHE A 72 20.87 -8.50 -13.98
N PRO A 73 22.13 -8.06 -14.00
CA PRO A 73 23.21 -8.84 -14.57
C PRO A 73 23.48 -10.11 -13.73
N VAL A 74 24.14 -11.10 -14.32
CA VAL A 74 24.64 -12.28 -13.59
C VAL A 74 25.56 -11.82 -12.47
N ASP A 75 25.23 -12.22 -11.24
CA ASP A 75 26.04 -11.98 -10.05
C ASP A 75 26.09 -13.28 -9.22
N HIS A 76 27.21 -13.99 -9.32
CA HIS A 76 27.38 -15.27 -8.63
C HIS A 76 27.41 -15.14 -7.11
N GLU A 77 27.88 -14.00 -6.58
CA GLU A 77 27.94 -13.75 -5.15
C GLU A 77 26.53 -13.58 -4.58
N VAL A 78 25.71 -12.75 -5.23
CA VAL A 78 24.30 -12.56 -4.88
C VAL A 78 23.51 -13.86 -5.06
N ASN A 79 23.69 -14.57 -6.18
CA ASN A 79 22.98 -15.83 -6.43
C ASN A 79 23.32 -16.92 -5.40
N SER A 80 24.56 -16.95 -4.88
CA SER A 80 24.98 -17.93 -3.87
C SER A 80 24.25 -17.82 -2.53
N LYS A 81 23.61 -16.67 -2.28
CA LYS A 81 22.86 -16.38 -1.04
C LYS A 81 21.39 -16.73 -1.15
N VAL A 82 20.89 -17.07 -2.33
CA VAL A 82 19.45 -17.32 -2.57
C VAL A 82 19.15 -18.81 -2.56
N TYR A 83 18.04 -19.16 -1.91
CA TYR A 83 17.53 -20.52 -1.81
C TYR A 83 16.04 -20.52 -2.14
N LEU A 84 15.57 -21.59 -2.78
CA LEU A 84 14.15 -21.86 -2.98
C LEU A 84 13.81 -23.19 -2.31
N TRP A 85 12.89 -23.16 -1.35
CA TRP A 85 12.52 -24.34 -0.59
C TRP A 85 11.01 -24.48 -0.48
N ARG A 86 10.52 -25.70 -0.66
CA ARG A 86 9.12 -26.00 -0.46
C ARG A 86 8.90 -26.52 0.96
N GLY A 87 8.34 -25.68 1.83
CA GLY A 87 8.10 -26.01 3.23
C GLY A 87 7.71 -24.79 4.05
N ASN A 88 7.45 -25.04 5.33
CA ASN A 88 7.07 -24.00 6.28
C ASN A 88 8.32 -23.28 6.81
N PRO A 89 8.42 -21.93 6.71
CA PRO A 89 9.62 -21.19 7.11
C PRO A 89 10.12 -21.50 8.52
N TRP A 90 9.22 -21.77 9.46
CA TRP A 90 9.53 -22.01 10.87
C TRP A 90 10.17 -23.37 11.17
N ASN A 91 10.26 -24.28 10.19
CA ASN A 91 11.02 -25.52 10.35
C ASN A 91 12.52 -25.33 10.05
N LEU A 92 12.93 -24.17 9.51
CA LEU A 92 14.33 -23.90 9.13
C LEU A 92 15.15 -23.36 10.31
N GLU A 93 16.35 -23.92 10.48
CA GLU A 93 17.38 -23.38 11.37
C GLU A 93 18.09 -22.20 10.69
N VAL A 94 17.53 -21.00 10.89
CA VAL A 94 18.02 -19.71 10.38
C VAL A 94 17.99 -18.64 11.48
N ASP A 95 18.60 -17.48 11.27
CA ASP A 95 18.57 -16.42 12.28
C ASP A 95 17.18 -15.83 12.45
N ALA A 96 16.44 -15.62 11.36
CA ALA A 96 15.09 -15.06 11.40
C ALA A 96 14.11 -15.77 10.46
N VAL A 97 12.86 -15.91 10.91
CA VAL A 97 11.74 -16.33 10.07
C VAL A 97 10.72 -15.20 9.93
N ILE A 98 10.14 -15.02 8.75
CA ILE A 98 9.10 -14.02 8.55
C ILE A 98 7.73 -14.59 8.90
N ASN A 99 6.99 -13.87 9.74
CA ASN A 99 5.56 -14.07 9.96
C ASN A 99 4.77 -13.02 9.18
N SER A 100 3.92 -13.45 8.26
CA SER A 100 2.91 -12.59 7.66
C SER A 100 1.66 -12.57 8.55
N THR A 101 1.26 -11.39 9.03
CA THR A 101 0.15 -11.20 9.97
C THR A 101 -0.75 -10.01 9.59
N ASN A 102 -1.59 -9.55 10.52
CA ASN A 102 -2.45 -8.38 10.42
C ASN A 102 -2.00 -7.26 11.37
N GLU A 103 -2.73 -6.15 11.37
CA GLU A 103 -2.37 -4.96 12.13
C GLU A 103 -2.42 -5.16 13.65
N SER A 104 -3.25 -6.09 14.14
CA SER A 104 -3.31 -6.50 15.55
C SER A 104 -2.22 -7.50 15.95
N MET A 105 -1.49 -8.08 14.99
CA MET A 105 -0.48 -9.13 15.21
C MET A 105 -1.04 -10.34 15.97
N ASP A 106 -2.29 -10.70 15.69
CA ASP A 106 -2.94 -11.83 16.35
C ASP A 106 -2.59 -13.17 15.72
N GLU A 107 -2.80 -14.24 16.50
CA GLU A 107 -2.56 -15.61 16.06
C GLU A 107 -3.47 -16.03 14.90
N ALA A 108 -4.74 -15.60 14.92
CA ALA A 108 -5.74 -16.02 13.94
C ALA A 108 -5.42 -15.60 12.50
N HIS A 109 -4.68 -14.51 12.32
CA HIS A 109 -4.27 -14.01 11.01
C HIS A 109 -2.77 -14.16 10.74
N SER A 110 -2.04 -14.77 11.67
CA SER A 110 -0.64 -15.14 11.46
C SER A 110 -0.53 -16.35 10.53
N SER A 111 0.69 -16.64 10.08
CA SER A 111 0.95 -17.81 9.24
C SER A 111 0.49 -19.09 9.96
N PRO A 112 -0.42 -19.89 9.38
CA PRO A 112 -1.05 -21.01 10.08
C PRO A 112 -0.01 -21.98 10.64
N GLY A 113 -0.05 -22.23 11.95
CA GLY A 113 0.87 -23.16 12.62
C GLY A 113 2.12 -22.50 13.21
N LEU A 114 2.45 -21.24 12.88
CA LEU A 114 3.62 -20.57 13.45
C LEU A 114 3.54 -20.39 14.96
N HIS A 115 2.41 -19.91 15.48
CA HIS A 115 2.22 -19.73 16.93
C HIS A 115 2.22 -21.07 17.67
N ALA A 116 1.62 -22.11 17.07
CA ALA A 116 1.67 -23.46 17.61
C ALA A 116 3.10 -24.01 17.68
N ALA A 117 3.94 -23.71 16.68
CA ALA A 117 5.34 -24.14 16.63
C ALA A 117 6.24 -23.32 17.58
N ALA A 118 6.00 -22.01 17.71
CA ALA A 118 6.79 -21.13 18.58
C ALA A 118 6.41 -21.26 20.06
N GLY A 119 5.19 -21.69 20.36
CA GLY A 119 4.68 -21.81 21.72
C GLY A 119 4.01 -20.51 22.23
N PRO A 120 3.38 -20.57 23.43
CA PRO A 120 2.51 -19.50 23.94
C PRO A 120 3.24 -18.18 24.23
N GLY A 121 4.55 -18.23 24.50
CA GLY A 121 5.34 -17.03 24.76
C GLY A 121 5.28 -16.01 23.62
N LEU A 122 5.16 -16.47 22.37
CA LEU A 122 5.04 -15.58 21.21
C LEU A 122 3.80 -14.68 21.28
N ALA A 123 2.66 -15.23 21.71
CA ALA A 123 1.42 -14.46 21.82
C ALA A 123 1.54 -13.36 22.89
N GLU A 124 2.25 -13.64 23.99
CA GLU A 124 2.49 -12.68 25.07
C GLU A 124 3.36 -11.51 24.61
N GLU A 125 4.47 -11.77 23.88
CA GLU A 125 5.33 -10.70 23.36
C GLU A 125 4.63 -9.89 22.26
N CYS A 126 3.88 -10.53 21.36
CA CYS A 126 3.07 -9.84 20.35
C CYS A 126 2.06 -8.86 20.97
N ALA A 127 1.43 -9.22 22.10
CA ALA A 127 0.48 -8.36 22.79
C ALA A 127 1.12 -7.06 23.33
N VAL A 128 2.41 -7.09 23.66
CA VAL A 128 3.16 -5.93 24.18
C VAL A 128 3.63 -5.00 23.06
N LEU A 129 3.76 -5.50 21.82
CA LEU A 129 4.25 -4.71 20.69
C LEU A 129 3.31 -3.59 20.23
N GLY A 130 2.02 -3.64 20.57
CA GLY A 130 1.05 -2.60 20.18
C GLY A 130 0.71 -2.56 18.69
N GLY A 131 0.68 -3.74 18.04
CA GLY A 131 0.29 -3.91 16.63
C GLY A 131 1.38 -3.50 15.62
N CYS A 132 1.10 -3.65 14.33
CA CYS A 132 2.03 -3.30 13.25
C CYS A 132 1.27 -2.70 12.05
N ARG A 133 1.82 -1.66 11.41
CA ARG A 133 1.15 -1.05 10.24
C ARG A 133 1.45 -1.85 8.98
N THR A 134 0.53 -1.83 8.01
CA THR A 134 0.76 -2.39 6.67
C THR A 134 2.06 -1.88 6.07
N GLY A 135 2.90 -2.78 5.53
CA GLY A 135 4.21 -2.44 4.96
C GLY A 135 5.36 -2.35 5.97
N MET A 136 5.08 -2.27 7.27
CA MET A 136 6.11 -2.22 8.32
C MET A 136 6.35 -3.61 8.90
N ALA A 137 7.48 -3.76 9.62
CA ALA A 137 7.81 -4.97 10.34
C ALA A 137 8.19 -4.72 11.81
N LYS A 138 8.11 -5.77 12.65
CA LYS A 138 8.53 -5.81 14.05
C LYS A 138 9.20 -7.14 14.37
N VAL A 139 10.09 -7.17 15.36
CA VAL A 139 10.84 -8.36 15.74
C VAL A 139 10.44 -8.86 17.13
N THR A 140 10.40 -10.18 17.30
CA THR A 140 10.20 -10.90 18.56
C THR A 140 11.21 -12.03 18.69
N SER A 141 11.22 -12.72 19.83
CA SER A 141 12.03 -13.90 20.05
C SER A 141 11.52 -15.11 19.27
N GLY A 142 12.41 -16.07 18.96
CA GLY A 142 12.06 -17.31 18.25
C GLY A 142 11.32 -18.36 19.09
N TYR A 143 11.45 -18.29 20.42
CA TYR A 143 10.88 -19.24 21.38
C TYR A 143 11.27 -20.69 21.07
N ASP A 144 10.29 -21.57 20.84
CA ASP A 144 10.50 -22.99 20.58
C ASP A 144 10.90 -23.27 19.12
N LEU A 145 10.93 -22.24 18.25
CA LEU A 145 11.38 -22.39 16.87
C LEU A 145 12.90 -22.66 16.80
N PRO A 146 13.36 -23.38 15.77
CA PRO A 146 14.79 -23.46 15.44
C PRO A 146 15.40 -22.09 15.13
N ALA A 147 14.57 -21.15 14.65
CA ALA A 147 15.01 -19.80 14.34
C ALA A 147 15.19 -18.94 15.59
N ARG A 148 16.18 -18.05 15.59
CA ARG A 148 16.51 -17.21 16.76
C ARG A 148 15.49 -16.09 16.99
N ARG A 149 14.91 -15.55 15.91
CA ARG A 149 14.00 -14.42 15.91
C ARG A 149 12.84 -14.64 14.95
N ILE A 150 11.71 -13.97 15.21
CA ILE A 150 10.58 -13.89 14.29
C ILE A 150 10.42 -12.43 13.89
N ILE A 151 10.36 -12.19 12.57
CA ILE A 151 10.10 -10.87 12.02
C ILE A 151 8.66 -10.85 11.50
N HIS A 152 7.81 -10.09 12.17
CA HIS A 152 6.40 -9.94 11.86
C HIS A 152 6.18 -8.78 10.90
N THR A 153 5.47 -9.01 9.81
CA THR A 153 5.12 -7.96 8.83
C THR A 153 3.67 -8.07 8.41
N VAL A 154 3.10 -6.93 8.01
CA VAL A 154 1.69 -6.84 7.63
C VAL A 154 1.55 -6.60 6.13
N GLY A 155 1.22 -7.68 5.42
CA GLY A 155 0.96 -7.63 3.98
C GLY A 155 -0.30 -6.82 3.62
N PRO A 156 -0.32 -6.12 2.48
CA PRO A 156 -1.47 -5.33 2.05
C PRO A 156 -2.65 -6.20 1.61
N LYS A 157 -3.87 -5.75 1.89
CA LYS A 157 -5.08 -6.28 1.24
C LYS A 157 -5.15 -5.74 -0.18
N TYR A 158 -5.17 -6.62 -1.16
CA TYR A 158 -5.16 -6.22 -2.56
C TYR A 158 -6.56 -5.85 -3.04
N ALA A 159 -6.65 -4.72 -3.73
CA ALA A 159 -7.81 -4.30 -4.50
C ALA A 159 -7.31 -3.65 -5.79
N VAL A 160 -7.96 -3.95 -6.92
CA VAL A 160 -7.55 -3.46 -8.25
C VAL A 160 -7.39 -1.93 -8.28
N LYS A 161 -8.31 -1.20 -7.63
CA LYS A 161 -8.26 0.27 -7.51
C LYS A 161 -7.04 0.82 -6.75
N TYR A 162 -6.36 -0.02 -5.97
CA TYR A 162 -5.20 0.34 -5.15
C TYR A 162 -3.96 -0.48 -5.52
N HIS A 163 -3.88 -0.99 -6.76
CA HIS A 163 -2.79 -1.87 -7.18
C HIS A 163 -1.41 -1.29 -6.86
N THR A 164 -1.16 -0.01 -7.17
CA THR A 164 0.14 0.63 -6.93
C THR A 164 0.46 0.79 -5.44
N ALA A 165 -0.56 1.10 -4.64
CA ALA A 165 -0.38 1.21 -3.18
C ALA A 165 -0.11 -0.17 -2.57
N ALA A 166 -0.77 -1.22 -3.05
CA ALA A 166 -0.53 -2.59 -2.63
C ALA A 166 0.87 -3.06 -3.03
N GLU A 167 1.33 -2.74 -4.24
CA GLU A 167 2.67 -3.07 -4.70
C GLU A 167 3.76 -2.40 -3.85
N ASN A 168 3.63 -1.10 -3.60
CA ASN A 168 4.56 -0.37 -2.75
C ASN A 168 4.56 -0.90 -1.30
N ALA A 169 3.38 -1.16 -0.74
CA ALA A 169 3.27 -1.72 0.61
C ALA A 169 3.88 -3.13 0.70
N LEU A 170 3.71 -3.97 -0.32
CA LEU A 170 4.30 -5.31 -0.35
C LEU A 170 5.83 -5.23 -0.48
N SER A 171 6.36 -4.36 -1.33
CA SER A 171 7.81 -4.11 -1.42
C SER A 171 8.36 -3.62 -0.08
N HIS A 172 7.66 -2.70 0.59
CA HIS A 172 8.05 -2.20 1.90
C HIS A 172 8.03 -3.30 2.98
N CYS A 173 7.10 -4.26 2.93
CA CYS A 173 7.13 -5.41 3.84
C CYS A 173 8.47 -6.17 3.74
N TYR A 174 8.86 -6.54 2.52
CA TYR A 174 10.10 -7.28 2.28
C TYR A 174 11.34 -6.47 2.67
N ARG A 175 11.36 -5.18 2.34
CA ARG A 175 12.45 -4.27 2.71
C ARG A 175 12.58 -4.11 4.23
N SER A 176 11.48 -3.79 4.93
CA SER A 176 11.48 -3.63 6.39
C SER A 176 11.98 -4.88 7.10
N CYS A 177 11.61 -6.07 6.60
CA CYS A 177 12.08 -7.32 7.18
C CYS A 177 13.60 -7.51 7.01
N LEU A 178 14.14 -7.17 5.83
CA LEU A 178 15.57 -7.26 5.56
C LEU A 178 16.38 -6.17 6.30
N GLU A 179 15.81 -4.98 6.47
CA GLU A 179 16.40 -3.92 7.31
C GLU A 179 16.49 -4.38 8.77
N LEU A 180 15.40 -4.90 9.35
CA LEU A 180 15.41 -5.43 10.71
C LEU A 180 16.37 -6.60 10.89
N LEU A 181 16.54 -7.45 9.87
CA LEU A 181 17.52 -8.53 9.88
C LEU A 181 18.93 -7.96 10.11
N VAL A 182 19.33 -6.99 9.29
CA VAL A 182 20.65 -6.34 9.37
C VAL A 182 20.82 -5.56 10.68
N GLU A 183 19.81 -4.78 11.08
CA GLU A 183 19.84 -3.98 12.32
C GLU A 183 20.01 -4.84 13.58
N ASN A 184 19.47 -6.06 13.57
CA ASN A 184 19.60 -6.99 14.69
C ASN A 184 20.87 -7.87 14.61
N GLY A 185 21.76 -7.63 13.64
CA GLY A 185 22.99 -8.40 13.44
C GLY A 185 22.74 -9.87 13.05
N LEU A 186 21.61 -10.13 12.41
CA LEU A 186 21.22 -11.44 11.89
C LEU A 186 21.65 -11.55 10.42
N GLN A 187 21.95 -12.76 9.95
CA GLN A 187 22.56 -12.96 8.62
C GLN A 187 21.73 -13.87 7.70
N SER A 188 20.85 -14.70 8.26
CA SER A 188 20.02 -15.63 7.50
C SER A 188 18.54 -15.45 7.76
N ILE A 189 17.73 -15.43 6.68
CA ILE A 189 16.29 -15.22 6.77
C ILE A 189 15.51 -16.22 5.91
N ALA A 190 14.43 -16.76 6.47
CA ALA A 190 13.47 -17.57 5.74
C ALA A 190 12.13 -16.83 5.61
N MET A 191 11.64 -16.71 4.37
CA MET A 191 10.48 -15.88 4.04
C MET A 191 9.42 -16.64 3.25
N GLY A 192 8.21 -16.70 3.81
CA GLY A 192 7.03 -17.18 3.10
C GLY A 192 6.45 -16.15 2.12
N CYS A 193 5.41 -16.55 1.40
CA CYS A 193 4.59 -15.61 0.63
C CYS A 193 3.78 -14.70 1.57
N ILE A 194 4.18 -13.42 1.69
CA ILE A 194 3.47 -12.41 2.51
C ILE A 194 2.07 -12.10 1.95
N TYR A 195 1.88 -12.36 0.66
CA TYR A 195 0.63 -12.19 -0.06
C TYR A 195 -0.29 -13.41 0.06
N THR A 196 -0.75 -13.71 1.27
CA THR A 196 -1.60 -14.88 1.50
C THR A 196 -2.93 -14.81 0.74
N GLU A 197 -3.60 -15.96 0.56
CA GLU A 197 -4.89 -16.03 -0.14
C GLU A 197 -5.96 -15.11 0.49
N ALA A 198 -5.92 -14.95 1.82
CA ALA A 198 -6.80 -14.03 2.55
C ALA A 198 -6.61 -12.55 2.17
N LYS A 199 -5.46 -12.17 1.60
CA LYS A 199 -5.16 -10.81 1.14
C LYS A 199 -5.55 -10.57 -0.32
N ASN A 200 -5.96 -11.62 -1.04
CA ASN A 200 -6.46 -11.58 -2.42
C ASN A 200 -5.51 -10.93 -3.44
N TYR A 201 -4.19 -10.97 -3.17
CA TYR A 201 -3.18 -10.42 -4.06
C TYR A 201 -2.85 -11.44 -5.16
N PRO A 202 -2.85 -11.06 -6.45
CA PRO A 202 -2.40 -11.93 -7.53
C PRO A 202 -1.00 -12.50 -7.28
N ARG A 203 -0.89 -13.83 -7.21
CA ARG A 203 0.34 -14.55 -6.80
C ARG A 203 1.57 -14.18 -7.64
N GLU A 204 1.45 -14.19 -8.96
CA GLU A 204 2.58 -13.92 -9.87
C GLU A 204 3.06 -12.46 -9.81
N PRO A 205 2.18 -11.43 -9.92
CA PRO A 205 2.59 -10.05 -9.66
C PRO A 205 3.23 -9.85 -8.28
N ALA A 206 2.73 -10.50 -7.23
CA ALA A 206 3.31 -10.41 -5.90
C ALA A 206 4.70 -11.05 -5.81
N ALA A 207 4.91 -12.18 -6.49
CA ALA A 207 6.21 -12.84 -6.58
C ALA A 207 7.24 -11.96 -7.30
N HIS A 208 6.86 -11.25 -8.37
CA HIS A 208 7.73 -10.26 -9.01
C HIS A 208 8.20 -9.19 -8.01
N VAL A 209 7.30 -8.66 -7.17
CA VAL A 209 7.63 -7.64 -6.15
C VAL A 209 8.58 -8.21 -5.09
N ALA A 210 8.30 -9.42 -4.61
CA ALA A 210 9.12 -10.11 -3.60
C ALA A 210 10.56 -10.31 -4.10
N ILE A 211 10.69 -10.96 -5.26
CA ILE A 211 11.99 -11.35 -5.84
C ILE A 211 12.79 -10.10 -6.21
N ARG A 212 12.16 -9.11 -6.85
CA ARG A 212 12.79 -7.84 -7.20
C ARG A 212 13.33 -7.10 -5.98
N THR A 213 12.51 -6.98 -4.93
CA THR A 213 12.89 -6.24 -3.72
C THR A 213 14.08 -6.91 -3.04
N VAL A 214 14.07 -8.24 -2.91
CA VAL A 214 15.19 -9.01 -2.34
C VAL A 214 16.44 -8.86 -3.19
N ARG A 215 16.33 -8.97 -4.53
CA ARG A 215 17.46 -8.78 -5.45
C ARG A 215 18.14 -7.43 -5.26
N ARG A 216 17.36 -6.34 -5.27
CA ARG A 216 17.88 -4.97 -5.08
C ARG A 216 18.48 -4.76 -3.70
N PHE A 217 17.90 -5.35 -2.66
CA PHE A 217 18.44 -5.26 -1.31
C PHE A 217 19.78 -5.98 -1.20
N LEU A 218 19.89 -7.20 -1.75
CA LEU A 218 21.13 -7.98 -1.74
C LEU A 218 22.25 -7.29 -2.52
N GLU A 219 21.96 -6.61 -3.64
CA GLU A 219 22.96 -5.81 -4.37
C GLU A 219 23.62 -4.74 -3.49
N LYS A 220 22.90 -4.20 -2.49
CA LYS A 220 23.39 -3.16 -1.56
C LYS A 220 23.98 -3.72 -0.28
N GLN A 221 23.48 -4.85 0.20
CA GLN A 221 23.75 -5.38 1.54
C GLN A 221 24.32 -6.81 1.54
N LYS A 222 24.95 -7.23 0.43
CA LYS A 222 25.51 -8.57 0.28
C LYS A 222 26.47 -8.97 1.40
N ASP A 223 27.27 -8.06 1.92
CA ASP A 223 28.25 -8.39 2.97
C ASP A 223 27.59 -8.73 4.32
N ASN A 224 26.37 -8.26 4.55
CA ASN A 224 25.66 -8.44 5.82
C ASN A 224 24.74 -9.68 5.84
N ILE A 225 24.39 -10.22 4.67
CA ILE A 225 23.44 -11.32 4.53
C ILE A 225 24.13 -12.55 3.95
N THR A 226 24.00 -13.68 4.63
CA THR A 226 24.57 -14.97 4.22
C THR A 226 23.56 -15.84 3.48
N ALA A 227 22.28 -15.80 3.85
CA ALA A 227 21.25 -16.60 3.22
C ALA A 227 19.86 -15.95 3.23
N VAL A 228 19.17 -16.02 2.09
CA VAL A 228 17.75 -15.67 1.93
C VAL A 228 17.02 -16.87 1.33
N VAL A 229 16.09 -17.43 2.09
CA VAL A 229 15.32 -18.61 1.69
C VAL A 229 13.90 -18.22 1.34
N PHE A 230 13.53 -18.31 0.06
CA PHE A 230 12.14 -18.23 -0.36
C PHE A 230 11.44 -19.55 -0.05
N CYS A 231 10.51 -19.52 0.89
CA CYS A 231 9.75 -20.68 1.33
C CYS A 231 8.37 -20.67 0.67
N THR A 232 8.07 -21.69 -0.12
CA THR A 232 6.76 -21.88 -0.74
C THR A 232 6.04 -23.07 -0.11
N VAL A 233 4.75 -22.94 0.20
CA VAL A 233 3.95 -24.07 0.72
C VAL A 233 3.19 -24.75 -0.43
N SER A 234 2.59 -23.95 -1.31
CA SER A 234 1.81 -24.44 -2.44
C SER A 234 2.71 -24.83 -3.63
N THR A 235 2.28 -25.83 -4.39
CA THR A 235 2.92 -26.19 -5.66
C THR A 235 2.86 -25.01 -6.64
N THR A 236 1.74 -24.28 -6.67
CA THR A 236 1.52 -23.13 -7.55
C THR A 236 2.56 -22.04 -7.32
N ASP A 237 2.79 -21.64 -6.07
CA ASP A 237 3.80 -20.63 -5.75
C ASP A 237 5.20 -21.15 -6.10
N THR A 238 5.49 -22.43 -5.83
CA THR A 238 6.79 -23.03 -6.18
C THR A 238 7.09 -22.91 -7.68
N GLU A 239 6.13 -23.22 -8.54
CA GLU A 239 6.30 -23.12 -10.00
C GLU A 239 6.41 -21.66 -10.48
N ILE A 240 5.70 -20.73 -9.83
CA ILE A 240 5.86 -19.29 -10.08
C ILE A 240 7.29 -18.86 -9.74
N TYR A 241 7.80 -19.17 -8.54
CA TYR A 241 9.17 -18.80 -8.14
C TYR A 241 10.22 -19.42 -9.05
N LYS A 242 10.09 -20.70 -9.42
CA LYS A 242 11.01 -21.35 -10.37
C LYS A 242 11.08 -20.64 -11.72
N ARG A 243 9.95 -20.16 -12.23
CA ARG A 243 9.89 -19.43 -13.51
C ARG A 243 10.46 -18.01 -13.39
N LEU A 244 10.25 -17.34 -12.25
CA LEU A 244 10.60 -15.94 -12.08
C LEU A 244 12.03 -15.71 -11.57
N LEU A 245 12.56 -16.59 -10.71
CA LEU A 245 13.91 -16.44 -10.15
C LEU A 245 15.00 -16.25 -11.22
N PRO A 246 15.03 -17.00 -12.36
CA PRO A 246 16.03 -16.79 -13.41
C PRO A 246 15.99 -15.38 -14.04
N LEU A 247 14.84 -14.70 -13.98
CA LEU A 247 14.69 -13.35 -14.53
C LEU A 247 15.38 -12.30 -13.67
N TYR A 248 15.44 -12.52 -12.35
CA TYR A 248 16.01 -11.57 -11.38
C TYR A 248 17.37 -12.01 -10.83
N PHE A 249 17.65 -13.30 -10.86
CA PHE A 249 18.90 -13.94 -10.42
C PHE A 249 19.41 -14.85 -11.55
N PRO A 250 19.73 -14.29 -12.73
CA PRO A 250 20.23 -15.11 -13.84
C PRO A 250 21.54 -15.78 -13.44
N ARG A 251 21.66 -17.07 -13.75
CA ARG A 251 22.81 -17.93 -13.42
C ARG A 251 23.90 -17.88 -14.48
N ASP A 252 23.51 -17.63 -15.72
CA ASP A 252 24.40 -17.51 -16.87
C ASP A 252 23.95 -16.40 -17.83
N LYS A 253 24.76 -16.15 -18.87
CA LYS A 253 24.49 -15.12 -19.87
C LYS A 253 23.26 -15.41 -20.74
N HIS A 254 22.85 -16.68 -20.87
CA HIS A 254 21.65 -17.02 -21.61
C HIS A 254 20.39 -16.62 -20.82
N GLU A 255 20.33 -16.94 -19.53
CA GLU A 255 19.25 -16.50 -18.64
C GLU A 255 19.16 -14.98 -18.56
N GLU A 256 20.30 -14.28 -18.51
CA GLU A 256 20.36 -12.81 -18.54
C GLU A 256 19.72 -12.24 -19.82
N GLN A 257 19.99 -12.84 -20.98
CA GLN A 257 19.36 -12.45 -22.25
C GLN A 257 17.86 -12.75 -22.29
N VAL A 258 17.45 -13.90 -21.75
CA VAL A 258 16.02 -14.24 -21.62
C VAL A 258 15.31 -13.24 -20.70
N ALA A 259 15.94 -12.87 -19.58
CA ALA A 259 15.42 -11.88 -18.64
C ALA A 259 15.19 -10.51 -19.29
N LEU A 260 16.16 -10.05 -20.11
CA LEU A 260 16.05 -8.82 -20.89
C LEU A 260 14.81 -8.80 -21.80
N SER A 261 14.43 -9.93 -22.38
CA SER A 261 13.25 -10.03 -23.26
C SER A 261 11.92 -10.12 -22.51
N LYS A 262 11.91 -10.68 -21.29
CA LYS A 262 10.69 -11.02 -20.55
C LYS A 262 10.32 -10.00 -19.47
N LEU A 263 11.29 -9.28 -18.93
CA LEU A 263 11.02 -8.26 -17.93
C LEU A 263 10.56 -6.95 -18.60
N PRO A 264 9.53 -6.28 -18.07
CA PRO A 264 9.07 -5.00 -18.60
C PRO A 264 10.15 -3.92 -18.46
N ALA A 265 9.98 -2.80 -19.19
CA ALA A 265 10.93 -1.69 -19.12
C ALA A 265 10.97 -1.02 -17.74
N ASP A 266 9.84 -1.01 -17.03
CA ASP A 266 9.72 -0.52 -15.66
C ASP A 266 9.70 -1.70 -14.67
N VAL A 267 10.89 -2.11 -14.23
CA VAL A 267 11.06 -3.06 -13.11
C VAL A 267 11.36 -2.30 -11.82
N GLY A 268 10.80 -1.11 -11.63
CA GLY A 268 11.01 -0.31 -10.43
C GLY A 268 12.40 0.33 -10.32
N ASP A 269 12.54 1.16 -9.28
CA ASP A 269 13.74 1.94 -8.99
C ASP A 269 14.88 1.11 -8.34
N GLU A 270 15.93 1.79 -7.89
CA GLU A 270 17.07 1.17 -7.20
C GLU A 270 16.69 0.45 -5.89
N ASN A 271 15.48 0.68 -5.37
CA ASN A 271 14.92 0.04 -4.18
C ASN A 271 13.83 -0.99 -4.51
N GLY A 272 13.55 -1.21 -5.81
CA GLY A 272 12.51 -2.10 -6.30
C GLY A 272 11.09 -1.54 -6.22
N GLU A 273 10.91 -0.24 -5.96
CA GLU A 273 9.62 0.45 -5.92
C GLU A 273 9.17 0.86 -7.32
N THR A 274 7.86 0.86 -7.59
CA THR A 274 7.35 1.23 -8.92
C THR A 274 7.54 2.71 -9.21
N ILE A 275 8.10 3.03 -10.39
CA ILE A 275 8.35 4.41 -10.80
C ILE A 275 7.05 4.98 -11.39
N ILE A 276 6.26 5.67 -10.56
CA ILE A 276 5.10 6.42 -11.05
C ILE A 276 5.60 7.78 -11.56
N ASP A 277 5.73 7.94 -12.87
CA ASP A 277 6.21 9.18 -13.50
C ASP A 277 5.38 10.44 -13.12
N GLU A 278 4.11 10.26 -12.75
CA GLU A 278 3.21 11.34 -12.30
C GLU A 278 3.63 11.98 -10.97
N ARG A 279 4.56 11.37 -10.21
CA ARG A 279 5.12 11.93 -8.96
C ARG A 279 6.45 12.65 -9.14
N LYS A 280 7.02 12.72 -10.34
CA LYS A 280 8.22 13.55 -10.59
C LYS A 280 7.83 15.02 -10.52
N ILE A 281 8.27 15.70 -9.44
CA ILE A 281 8.08 17.15 -9.28
C ILE A 281 8.76 17.86 -10.46
N ARG A 282 7.97 18.34 -11.43
CA ARG A 282 8.45 19.25 -12.48
C ARG A 282 8.66 20.64 -11.87
N ILE A 283 9.82 20.84 -11.23
CA ILE A 283 10.25 22.20 -10.85
C ILE A 283 10.74 22.89 -12.13
N LYS A 284 9.85 23.64 -12.79
CA LYS A 284 10.27 24.64 -13.78
C LYS A 284 10.75 25.88 -13.03
N PRO A 285 11.93 26.44 -13.33
CA PRO A 285 12.35 27.72 -12.77
C PRO A 285 11.34 28.81 -13.13
N LEU A 286 10.94 29.64 -12.17
CA LEU A 286 10.11 30.81 -12.47
C LEU A 286 10.85 31.73 -13.47
N PRO A 287 10.17 32.26 -14.50
CA PRO A 287 10.79 33.20 -15.42
C PRO A 287 11.20 34.47 -14.67
N LYS A 288 12.49 34.81 -14.72
CA LYS A 288 13.03 36.07 -14.20
C LYS A 288 12.48 37.23 -15.02
N LYS A 289 11.56 38.02 -14.45
CA LYS A 289 11.18 39.33 -15.01
C LYS A 289 12.33 40.31 -14.77
N SER A 290 13.10 40.63 -15.81
CA SER A 290 13.97 41.80 -15.81
C SER A 290 13.09 43.05 -15.91
N VAL A 291 13.14 43.90 -14.87
CA VAL A 291 12.49 45.21 -14.88
C VAL A 291 13.44 46.18 -15.58
N SER A 292 13.10 46.60 -16.81
CA SER A 292 13.72 47.76 -17.44
C SER A 292 12.91 49.03 -17.13
N ARG A 293 13.65 50.07 -16.72
CA ARG A 293 13.19 51.41 -16.34
C ARG A 293 12.55 52.13 -17.54
N PRO A 294 11.46 52.92 -17.38
CA PRO A 294 10.91 53.71 -18.47
C PRO A 294 11.65 55.06 -18.61
N PRO A 295 11.78 55.66 -19.81
CA PRO A 295 12.17 57.05 -19.99
C PRO A 295 10.97 58.01 -19.96
N GLU A 296 11.22 59.19 -19.41
CA GLU A 296 10.31 60.33 -19.21
C GLU A 296 9.95 61.11 -20.49
N LEU A 297 8.90 61.93 -20.38
CA LEU A 297 8.64 63.30 -20.91
C LEU A 297 7.14 63.44 -21.22
N LEU A 298 6.37 64.52 -21.01
CA LEU A 298 6.40 65.74 -20.19
C LEU A 298 4.97 66.37 -20.29
N VAL A 299 4.62 67.23 -19.31
CA VAL A 299 3.58 68.31 -19.29
C VAL A 299 2.09 67.98 -18.96
N ASP A 300 1.64 68.55 -17.83
CA ASP A 300 0.26 68.77 -17.30
C ASP A 300 -0.48 69.95 -18.02
N PRO A 301 -1.82 70.22 -17.89
CA PRO A 301 -2.56 70.18 -16.61
C PRO A 301 -4.07 69.79 -16.60
N LEU A 302 -4.53 69.45 -15.38
CA LEU A 302 -5.86 69.57 -14.73
C LEU A 302 -7.17 69.51 -15.55
N VAL A 303 -8.10 68.60 -15.17
CA VAL A 303 -9.51 68.89 -14.72
C VAL A 303 -10.20 67.60 -14.19
N SER A 304 -10.75 67.69 -12.97
CA SER A 304 -11.98 67.09 -12.37
C SER A 304 -12.55 65.71 -12.79
N ASP A 305 -12.58 64.81 -11.79
CA ASP A 305 -13.72 64.03 -11.23
C ASP A 305 -14.63 63.11 -12.10
N VAL A 306 -15.00 61.98 -11.46
CA VAL A 306 -16.09 61.02 -11.78
C VAL A 306 -15.87 59.93 -12.86
N GLY A 307 -15.91 58.66 -12.41
CA GLY A 307 -16.76 57.63 -13.04
C GLY A 307 -16.13 56.62 -14.01
N MET A 308 -16.27 55.33 -13.65
CA MET A 308 -16.42 54.14 -14.51
C MET A 308 -15.39 53.90 -15.62
N ALA A 309 -14.41 53.02 -15.34
CA ALA A 309 -13.60 52.39 -16.37
C ALA A 309 -14.23 51.05 -16.81
N HIS A 310 -15.04 51.11 -17.87
CA HIS A 310 -15.22 49.99 -18.79
C HIS A 310 -14.35 50.28 -20.01
N ARG A 311 -13.23 49.57 -20.18
CA ARG A 311 -12.44 49.60 -21.41
C ARG A 311 -12.28 48.19 -21.94
N ASN A 312 -13.14 47.87 -22.90
CA ASN A 312 -13.03 46.74 -23.81
C ASN A 312 -11.78 46.92 -24.67
N SER A 313 -10.84 45.97 -24.59
CA SER A 313 -9.70 45.88 -25.50
C SER A 313 -10.07 44.89 -26.62
N SER A 314 -10.64 45.43 -27.70
CA SER A 314 -11.02 44.72 -28.93
C SER A 314 -9.83 44.40 -29.86
N TYR A 315 -8.69 43.97 -29.31
CA TYR A 315 -7.47 43.73 -30.10
C TYR A 315 -6.87 42.33 -29.93
N LEU A 316 -7.58 41.42 -29.25
CA LEU A 316 -7.22 40.00 -29.14
C LEU A 316 -8.31 39.06 -29.69
N ASP A 317 -9.27 39.60 -30.45
CA ASP A 317 -10.41 38.82 -30.97
C ASP A 317 -10.16 38.24 -32.38
N SER A 318 -9.00 38.52 -32.99
CA SER A 318 -8.67 38.04 -34.35
C SER A 318 -7.80 36.78 -34.37
N PHE A 319 -7.46 36.20 -33.21
CA PHE A 319 -6.63 35.00 -33.09
C PHE A 319 -7.33 33.86 -32.33
N LEU A 320 -8.63 33.97 -32.07
CA LEU A 320 -9.37 32.99 -31.31
C LEU A 320 -10.27 32.17 -32.24
N ASP A 321 -9.93 30.89 -32.37
CA ASP A 321 -10.69 29.88 -33.09
C ASP A 321 -12.10 29.73 -32.46
N PRO A 322 -13.20 29.83 -33.23
CA PRO A 322 -14.56 29.62 -32.73
C PRO A 322 -14.76 28.25 -32.06
N ALA A 323 -13.95 27.24 -32.40
CA ALA A 323 -13.96 25.93 -31.75
C ALA A 323 -13.41 25.96 -30.31
N PHE A 324 -12.63 26.98 -29.95
CA PHE A 324 -12.11 27.18 -28.59
C PHE A 324 -13.16 27.81 -27.67
N MET A 325 -14.04 28.67 -28.20
CA MET A 325 -15.14 29.29 -27.45
C MET A 325 -16.30 28.32 -27.17
N SER A 326 -16.47 27.27 -27.98
CA SER A 326 -17.55 26.29 -27.79
C SER A 326 -17.23 25.18 -26.78
N MET A 327 -16.03 25.16 -26.19
CA MET A 327 -15.60 24.07 -25.30
C MET A 327 -15.36 24.46 -23.85
N ILE A 328 -15.92 25.59 -23.41
CA ILE A 328 -15.98 25.91 -21.98
C ILE A 328 -17.45 26.15 -21.61
N LYS A 329 -18.23 25.06 -21.58
CA LYS A 329 -19.23 24.97 -20.51
C LYS A 329 -18.43 24.96 -19.21
N ASP A 330 -18.82 25.82 -18.27
CA ASP A 330 -18.25 25.92 -16.94
C ASP A 330 -17.83 24.52 -16.43
N PRO A 331 -16.56 24.30 -16.06
CA PRO A 331 -16.10 23.00 -15.57
C PRO A 331 -16.96 22.48 -14.42
N ASP A 332 -17.59 23.35 -13.64
CA ASP A 332 -18.54 22.96 -12.60
C ASP A 332 -19.86 22.46 -13.16
N GLN A 333 -20.35 23.02 -14.28
CA GLN A 333 -21.55 22.53 -14.95
C GLN A 333 -21.31 21.18 -15.65
N ARG A 334 -20.10 20.96 -16.19
CA ARG A 334 -19.72 19.65 -16.73
C ARG A 334 -19.62 18.61 -15.61
N ARG A 335 -19.06 18.98 -14.45
CA ARG A 335 -19.06 18.14 -13.24
C ARG A 335 -20.46 17.92 -12.69
N LEU A 336 -21.35 18.91 -12.77
CA LEU A 336 -22.75 18.80 -12.36
C LEU A 336 -23.50 17.82 -13.26
N GLU A 337 -23.35 17.92 -14.58
CA GLU A 337 -23.96 16.98 -15.54
C GLU A 337 -23.37 15.57 -15.41
N GLN A 338 -22.07 15.44 -15.13
CA GLN A 338 -21.43 14.15 -14.85
C GLN A 338 -21.86 13.58 -13.50
N TRP A 339 -22.02 14.43 -12.49
CA TRP A 339 -22.51 14.07 -11.17
C TRP A 339 -23.98 13.70 -11.20
N GLU A 340 -24.83 14.41 -11.94
CA GLU A 340 -26.24 14.07 -12.15
C GLU A 340 -26.39 12.75 -12.90
N LYS A 341 -25.58 12.51 -13.96
CA LYS A 341 -25.55 11.21 -14.65
C LYS A 341 -25.03 10.08 -13.74
N THR A 342 -24.06 10.38 -12.87
CA THR A 342 -23.53 9.41 -11.89
C THR A 342 -24.53 9.18 -10.76
N ALA A 343 -25.28 10.21 -10.33
CA ALA A 343 -26.31 10.16 -9.30
C ALA A 343 -27.57 9.47 -9.80
N GLU A 344 -27.94 9.62 -11.07
CA GLU A 344 -29.00 8.85 -11.72
C GLU A 344 -28.62 7.39 -11.91
N ALA A 345 -27.34 7.10 -12.20
CA ALA A 345 -26.80 5.73 -12.20
C ALA A 345 -26.62 5.16 -10.77
N GLN A 346 -26.59 6.02 -9.74
CA GLN A 346 -26.42 5.66 -8.32
C GLN A 346 -27.66 5.97 -7.48
N ARG A 347 -28.88 6.00 -8.06
CA ARG A 347 -30.18 6.06 -7.34
C ARG A 347 -30.48 4.80 -6.50
N GLY A 348 -29.45 4.18 -5.96
CA GLY A 348 -29.43 3.14 -4.94
C GLY A 348 -28.18 3.31 -4.07
N TRP A 349 -28.02 4.48 -3.44
CA TRP A 349 -26.92 4.74 -2.51
C TRP A 349 -27.26 4.13 -1.14
N ASN A 350 -26.86 2.88 -0.91
CA ASN A 350 -27.07 2.17 0.36
C ASN A 350 -26.09 2.68 1.44
N CYS A 351 -26.60 3.49 2.38
CA CYS A 351 -25.91 3.98 3.57
C CYS A 351 -25.35 2.86 4.48
N ALA A 352 -25.84 1.62 4.32
CA ALA A 352 -25.31 0.43 4.99
C ALA A 352 -23.85 0.13 4.64
N LYS A 353 -23.40 0.49 3.44
CA LYS A 353 -22.06 0.12 2.91
C LYS A 353 -20.92 0.91 3.56
N LEU A 354 -21.20 2.07 4.14
CA LEU A 354 -20.22 2.90 4.86
C LEU A 354 -20.02 2.43 6.32
N LEU A 355 -20.97 1.67 6.87
CA LEU A 355 -21.06 1.35 8.30
C LEU A 355 -20.75 -0.11 8.66
N GLY A 356 -20.16 -0.89 7.74
CA GLY A 356 -19.59 -2.21 8.06
C GLY A 356 -20.59 -3.34 8.29
N TYR A 357 -21.88 -3.12 8.03
CA TYR A 357 -22.83 -4.23 7.89
C TYR A 357 -22.85 -4.65 6.42
N GLY A 358 -22.59 -5.92 6.16
CA GLY A 358 -22.50 -6.50 4.82
C GLY A 358 -23.73 -6.27 3.93
N ASP A 359 -23.59 -6.66 2.67
CA ASP A 359 -24.53 -6.44 1.57
C ASP A 359 -25.93 -7.02 1.87
N LEU A 360 -26.83 -6.21 2.42
CA LEU A 360 -28.26 -6.46 2.36
C LEU A 360 -28.78 -5.71 1.13
N GLY A 361 -28.75 -6.40 -0.01
CA GLY A 361 -29.34 -5.99 -1.28
C GLY A 361 -30.86 -5.88 -1.20
N GLY A 362 -31.35 -4.89 -0.46
CA GLY A 362 -32.73 -4.46 -0.45
C GLY A 362 -32.99 -3.35 -1.48
N PRO A 363 -34.23 -3.23 -1.99
CA PRO A 363 -34.64 -2.10 -2.82
C PRO A 363 -34.44 -0.76 -2.08
N PRO A 364 -34.28 0.36 -2.80
CA PRO A 364 -34.20 1.69 -2.18
C PRO A 364 -35.40 1.90 -1.26
N LEU A 365 -35.11 2.37 -0.05
CA LEU A 365 -36.14 2.66 0.95
C LEU A 365 -37.10 3.72 0.41
N SER A 366 -38.39 3.53 0.64
CA SER A 366 -39.39 4.57 0.39
C SER A 366 -39.12 5.79 1.28
N ALA A 367 -39.58 6.97 0.86
CA ALA A 367 -39.46 8.19 1.68
C ALA A 367 -40.04 8.03 3.10
N ALA A 368 -41.04 7.17 3.28
CA ALA A 368 -41.60 6.84 4.59
C ALA A 368 -40.66 5.98 5.45
N GLU A 369 -39.93 5.04 4.83
CA GLU A 369 -38.94 4.20 5.50
C GLU A 369 -37.66 4.98 5.84
N GLU A 370 -37.22 5.89 4.97
CA GLU A 370 -36.10 6.82 5.27
C GLU A 370 -36.44 7.73 6.45
N TYR A 371 -37.65 8.31 6.46
CA TYR A 371 -38.12 9.15 7.55
C TYR A 371 -38.24 8.36 8.87
N SER A 372 -38.75 7.12 8.81
CA SER A 372 -38.84 6.22 9.97
C SER A 372 -37.45 5.85 10.52
N LEU A 373 -36.51 5.53 9.62
CA LEU A 373 -35.13 5.19 9.97
C LEU A 373 -34.42 6.39 10.61
N HIS A 374 -34.54 7.57 10.00
CA HIS A 374 -34.00 8.83 10.52
C HIS A 374 -34.55 9.15 11.91
N SER A 375 -35.88 9.08 12.09
CA SER A 375 -36.55 9.29 13.38
C SER A 375 -36.06 8.32 14.46
N ARG A 376 -35.82 7.06 14.10
CA ARG A 376 -35.26 6.04 15.01
C ARG A 376 -33.84 6.39 15.46
N TYR A 377 -32.97 6.79 14.54
CA TYR A 377 -31.60 7.18 14.85
C TYR A 377 -31.54 8.48 15.66
N LEU A 378 -32.39 9.47 15.33
CA LEU A 378 -32.47 10.72 16.08
C LEU A 378 -32.95 10.49 17.52
N SER A 379 -33.98 9.65 17.70
CA SER A 379 -34.47 9.25 19.04
C SER A 379 -33.36 8.59 19.87
N LYS A 380 -32.59 7.69 19.25
CA LYS A 380 -31.44 7.03 19.89
C LYS A 380 -30.28 7.99 20.18
N ALA A 381 -30.03 8.97 19.31
CA ALA A 381 -29.01 10.01 19.51
C ALA A 381 -29.40 10.99 20.65
N ASN A 382 -30.70 11.18 20.87
CA ASN A 382 -31.22 12.01 21.95
C ASN A 382 -31.24 11.31 23.31
N SER A 383 -31.28 9.97 23.34
CA SER A 383 -31.28 9.20 24.60
C SER A 383 -29.88 8.93 25.17
N LEU A 384 -28.82 9.11 24.37
CA LEU A 384 -27.44 8.84 24.77
C LEU A 384 -26.65 10.14 25.03
N ASN A 385 -25.74 10.09 26.00
CA ASN A 385 -24.75 11.14 26.21
C ASN A 385 -23.63 10.98 25.17
N LEU A 386 -23.44 12.00 24.33
CA LEU A 386 -22.46 12.02 23.24
C LEU A 386 -21.40 13.11 23.44
N SER A 387 -21.28 13.64 24.67
CA SER A 387 -20.38 14.77 24.97
C SER A 387 -18.92 14.43 24.72
N GLU A 388 -18.51 13.21 25.07
CA GLU A 388 -17.14 12.70 24.83
C GLU A 388 -16.76 12.72 23.34
N ILE A 389 -17.71 12.47 22.44
CA ILE A 389 -17.47 12.49 20.99
C ILE A 389 -17.50 13.91 20.45
N ALA A 390 -18.39 14.76 20.97
CA ALA A 390 -18.41 16.17 20.63
C ALA A 390 -17.08 16.86 20.99
N GLU A 391 -16.48 16.49 22.13
CA GLU A 391 -15.18 16.99 22.58
C GLU A 391 -14.02 16.61 21.64
N MET A 392 -14.16 15.55 20.83
CA MET A 392 -13.15 15.17 19.85
C MET A 392 -13.06 16.14 18.67
N LYS A 393 -14.03 17.06 18.51
CA LYS A 393 -14.08 18.06 17.43
C LYS A 393 -13.84 17.44 16.04
N ILE A 394 -14.42 16.26 15.81
CA ILE A 394 -14.36 15.57 14.51
C ILE A 394 -15.32 16.25 13.54
N VAL A 395 -16.51 16.60 14.01
CA VAL A 395 -17.55 17.31 13.26
C VAL A 395 -18.01 18.48 14.10
N TYR A 396 -18.03 19.69 13.53
CA TYR A 396 -18.54 20.88 14.20
C TYR A 396 -18.96 21.96 13.20
N ARG A 397 -19.73 22.94 13.67
CA ARG A 397 -20.15 24.09 12.87
C ARG A 397 -19.04 25.13 12.80
N GLY A 398 -18.54 25.38 11.60
CA GLY A 398 -17.44 26.32 11.34
C GLY A 398 -17.88 27.75 11.06
N GLY A 399 -19.19 28.00 10.92
CA GLY A 399 -19.74 29.32 10.60
C GLY A 399 -20.78 29.25 9.48
N VAL A 400 -20.82 30.30 8.66
CA VAL A 400 -21.66 30.37 7.45
C VAL A 400 -20.79 30.69 6.23
N ASP A 401 -21.21 30.24 5.05
CA ASP A 401 -20.56 30.56 3.78
C ASP A 401 -20.92 32.00 3.31
N SER A 402 -20.44 32.38 2.12
CA SER A 402 -20.74 33.68 1.51
C SER A 402 -22.23 33.92 1.20
N GLU A 403 -23.04 32.85 1.17
CA GLU A 403 -24.47 32.88 0.91
C GLU A 403 -25.30 32.77 2.21
N GLY A 404 -24.64 32.65 3.36
CA GLY A 404 -25.29 32.52 4.66
C GLY A 404 -25.68 31.09 5.05
N HIS A 405 -25.26 30.08 4.27
CA HIS A 405 -25.52 28.67 4.58
C HIS A 405 -24.57 28.16 5.66
N PRO A 406 -25.05 27.31 6.58
CA PRO A 406 -24.22 26.74 7.63
C PRO A 406 -23.10 25.87 7.05
N VAL A 407 -21.88 26.10 7.53
CA VAL A 407 -20.69 25.32 7.15
C VAL A 407 -20.41 24.28 8.23
N MET A 408 -20.46 23.01 7.85
CA MET A 408 -20.05 21.87 8.66
C MET A 408 -18.59 21.54 8.35
N VAL A 409 -17.74 21.59 9.37
CA VAL A 409 -16.34 21.24 9.27
C VAL A 409 -16.14 19.81 9.77
N VAL A 410 -15.51 18.98 8.94
CA VAL A 410 -15.19 17.58 9.26
C VAL A 410 -13.67 17.42 9.24
N VAL A 411 -13.07 17.11 10.38
CA VAL A 411 -11.61 16.94 10.54
C VAL A 411 -11.27 15.45 10.58
N GLY A 412 -10.83 14.90 9.45
CA GLY A 412 -10.52 13.48 9.31
C GLY A 412 -9.36 12.99 10.20
N ALA A 413 -8.41 13.88 10.54
CA ALA A 413 -7.29 13.54 11.42
C ALA A 413 -7.74 13.18 12.85
N HIS A 414 -8.78 13.84 13.37
CA HIS A 414 -9.31 13.55 14.70
C HIS A 414 -10.07 12.22 14.76
N PHE A 415 -10.65 11.81 13.62
CA PHE A 415 -11.34 10.52 13.50
C PHE A 415 -10.37 9.35 13.67
N LEU A 416 -9.21 9.40 13.00
CA LEU A 416 -8.19 8.33 13.04
C LEU A 416 -7.47 8.20 14.39
N LEU A 417 -7.39 9.29 15.16
CA LEU A 417 -6.63 9.33 16.41
C LEU A 417 -7.48 9.07 17.66
N ARG A 418 -8.81 9.27 17.60
CA ARG A 418 -9.65 9.35 18.82
C ARG A 418 -10.99 8.62 18.76
N CYS A 419 -11.47 8.17 17.59
CA CYS A 419 -12.81 7.57 17.48
C CYS A 419 -12.78 6.05 17.71
N LEU A 420 -12.98 5.62 18.95
CA LEU A 420 -13.05 4.20 19.35
C LEU A 420 -14.43 3.55 19.16
N ASP A 421 -15.50 4.36 19.06
CA ASP A 421 -16.89 3.89 18.96
C ASP A 421 -17.61 4.52 17.76
N LEU A 422 -17.70 3.75 16.68
CA LEU A 422 -18.33 4.17 15.42
C LEU A 422 -19.84 4.39 15.57
N GLU A 423 -20.52 3.62 16.42
CA GLU A 423 -21.97 3.70 16.58
C GLU A 423 -22.36 5.02 17.25
N ARG A 424 -21.68 5.36 18.34
CA ARG A 424 -21.91 6.64 19.02
C ARG A 424 -21.50 7.83 18.16
N PHE A 425 -20.46 7.69 17.32
CA PHE A 425 -20.07 8.74 16.38
C PHE A 425 -21.14 9.02 15.33
N VAL A 426 -21.72 7.98 14.73
CA VAL A 426 -22.81 8.12 13.76
C VAL A 426 -24.01 8.82 14.39
N LEU A 427 -24.37 8.47 15.63
CA LEU A 427 -25.44 9.14 16.36
C LEU A 427 -25.14 10.62 16.62
N HIS A 428 -23.87 10.97 16.90
CA HIS A 428 -23.44 12.35 17.05
C HIS A 428 -23.58 13.13 15.73
N VAL A 429 -23.18 12.54 14.60
CA VAL A 429 -23.34 13.16 13.27
C VAL A 429 -24.82 13.42 12.95
N VAL A 430 -25.70 12.43 13.16
CA VAL A 430 -27.15 12.60 12.96
C VAL A 430 -27.66 13.80 13.78
N LYS A 431 -27.26 13.89 15.04
CA LYS A 431 -27.67 14.98 15.94
C LYS A 431 -27.16 16.36 15.51
N GLU A 432 -25.91 16.45 15.03
CA GLU A 432 -25.31 17.71 14.59
C GLU A 432 -25.90 18.24 13.27
N PHE A 433 -26.26 17.31 12.38
CA PHE A 433 -26.83 17.62 11.08
C PHE A 433 -28.35 17.84 11.10
N GLU A 434 -29.08 17.33 12.10
CA GLU A 434 -30.53 17.51 12.26
C GLU A 434 -31.02 18.95 12.00
N PRO A 435 -30.39 20.02 12.54
CA PRO A 435 -30.92 21.38 12.40
C PRO A 435 -30.70 21.99 11.02
N ILE A 436 -29.87 21.34 10.19
CA ILE A 436 -29.45 21.85 8.88
C ILE A 436 -29.84 20.92 7.73
N ILE A 437 -30.28 19.69 8.00
CA ILE A 437 -30.54 18.67 6.99
C ILE A 437 -31.64 19.07 5.97
N GLN A 438 -32.53 19.99 6.36
CA GLN A 438 -33.60 20.51 5.51
C GLN A 438 -33.23 21.81 4.77
N LYS A 439 -32.01 22.31 4.95
CA LYS A 439 -31.51 23.56 4.34
C LYS A 439 -30.26 23.27 3.51
N PRO A 440 -29.94 24.11 2.50
CA PRO A 440 -28.62 24.09 1.90
C PRO A 440 -27.54 24.32 2.97
N PHE A 441 -26.51 23.48 2.95
CA PHE A 441 -25.34 23.54 3.84
C PHE A 441 -24.07 23.19 3.07
N THR A 442 -22.93 23.67 3.55
CA THR A 442 -21.62 23.35 2.98
C THR A 442 -20.87 22.39 3.90
N ILE A 443 -20.26 21.34 3.37
CA ILE A 443 -19.33 20.50 4.13
C ILE A 443 -17.91 20.83 3.70
N VAL A 444 -17.06 21.17 4.67
CA VAL A 444 -15.62 21.33 4.48
C VAL A 444 -14.90 20.17 5.16
N TYR A 445 -14.26 19.32 4.36
CA TYR A 445 -13.51 18.17 4.85
C TYR A 445 -12.00 18.44 4.84
N PHE A 446 -11.38 18.32 6.01
CA PHE A 446 -9.92 18.41 6.18
C PHE A 446 -9.31 17.02 6.34
N HIS A 447 -8.54 16.59 5.34
CA HIS A 447 -7.82 15.31 5.31
C HIS A 447 -6.31 15.46 5.58
N SER A 448 -5.87 16.50 6.30
CA SER A 448 -4.45 16.70 6.54
C SER A 448 -3.93 15.74 7.61
N ALA A 449 -2.93 14.92 7.28
CA ALA A 449 -2.06 14.25 8.25
C ALA A 449 -1.14 15.22 9.02
N ALA A 450 -1.47 16.52 9.03
CA ALA A 450 -0.80 17.52 9.85
C ALA A 450 -1.32 17.35 11.28
N SER A 451 -0.46 16.83 12.14
CA SER A 451 -0.62 16.88 13.59
C SER A 451 -1.03 18.30 13.99
N LEU A 452 -2.19 18.46 14.63
CA LEU A 452 -2.50 19.65 15.39
C LEU A 452 -1.48 19.72 16.54
N GLN A 453 -0.37 20.40 16.30
CA GLN A 453 0.47 20.91 17.38
C GLN A 453 -0.40 21.93 18.12
N MET A 454 -0.65 21.64 19.39
CA MET A 454 -1.38 22.50 20.33
C MET A 454 -0.85 23.94 20.24
N LEU A 455 -1.70 24.86 19.78
CA LEU A 455 -1.54 26.28 20.07
C LEU A 455 -1.98 26.48 21.54
N LEU A 456 -0.98 26.68 22.40
CA LEU A 456 -1.12 27.25 23.75
C LEU A 456 -1.47 28.74 23.66
#